data_AF-A0A7V7HV77-F1
#
_entry.id   AF-A0A7V7HV77-F1
#
_cell.length_a   1.000
_cell.length_b   1.000
_cell.length_c   1.000
_cell.angle_alpha   90.00
_cell.angle_beta   90.00
_cell.angle_gamma   90.00
#
_symmetry.space_group_name_H-M   'P 1'
#
loop_
_entity.id
_entity.type
_entity.pdbx_description
1 polymer ?
#
loop_
_entity_poly.entity_id
_entity_poly.type
_entity_poly.pdbx_seq_one_letter_code
_entity_poly.pdbx_strand_id
1 'polypeptide(L)'
;MQKVTIQEAEHLLQKIMSEEDDRFQILMKDERKGVQKLILKWHKQKELAQKEKEKFFEMSKYEIALREKGLTFIAGIDEVGRGPLAGPVVTAAVVLPEDFYIPGLNDSKKLSEAKRERFYDEIKAQAIAIGVGIVSPQVIDEINIYQATKQAMLDAVANLSCAPEHLLIDAMKLPTPIPQTSIIKGDAKSISISAASIIAKVTRDRMMKELGEKYPAYGFEQHMGYGTKQHLEAIEAHGVLEEHRKSFAPIKDTIHK
;
A
#
# COMPACT_ATOMS: atom_id res chain seq x y z
N MET A 1 8.78 19.93 -45.26
CA MET A 1 8.93 18.64 -44.55
C MET A 1 7.61 17.89 -44.59
N GLN A 2 7.64 16.60 -44.91
CA GLN A 2 6.47 15.73 -44.86
C GLN A 2 5.96 15.73 -43.40
N LYS A 3 4.71 16.12 -43.19
CA LYS A 3 4.13 16.15 -41.83
C LYS A 3 3.98 14.71 -41.34
N VAL A 4 4.55 14.42 -40.18
CA VAL A 4 4.41 13.11 -39.52
C VAL A 4 2.93 12.76 -39.33
N THR A 5 2.58 11.49 -39.38
CA THR A 5 1.22 11.05 -39.05
C THR A 5 0.94 11.28 -37.55
N ILE A 6 -0.34 11.22 -37.15
CA ILE A 6 -0.71 11.36 -35.72
C ILE A 6 -0.10 10.20 -34.90
N GLN A 7 -0.06 8.98 -35.45
CA GLN A 7 0.57 7.83 -34.81
C GLN A 7 2.09 8.02 -34.65
N GLU A 8 2.75 8.53 -35.68
CA GLU A 8 4.18 8.87 -35.60
C GLU A 8 4.45 9.95 -34.55
N ALA A 9 3.61 10.99 -34.48
CA ALA A 9 3.72 12.02 -33.45
C ALA A 9 3.55 11.45 -32.04
N GLU A 10 2.60 10.53 -31.82
CA GLU A 10 2.43 9.85 -30.53
C GLU A 10 3.66 9.02 -30.16
N HIS A 11 4.21 8.25 -31.12
CA HIS A 11 5.41 7.45 -30.88
C HIS A 11 6.66 8.31 -30.61
N LEU A 12 6.78 9.46 -31.27
CA LEU A 12 7.85 10.42 -31.01
C LEU A 12 7.73 10.99 -29.59
N LEU A 13 6.54 11.44 -29.19
CA LEU A 13 6.30 12.01 -27.85
C LEU A 13 6.63 11.02 -26.72
N GLN A 14 6.41 9.71 -26.92
CA GLN A 14 6.81 8.68 -25.96
C GLN A 14 8.32 8.62 -25.70
N LYS A 15 9.15 9.05 -26.67
CA LYS A 15 10.62 9.02 -26.59
C LYS A 15 11.23 10.38 -26.24
N ILE A 16 10.43 11.43 -26.14
CA ILE A 16 10.88 12.78 -25.84
C ILE A 16 10.94 12.96 -24.32
N MET A 17 12.12 13.37 -23.84
CA MET A 17 12.38 13.50 -22.41
C MET A 17 12.20 14.91 -21.88
N SER A 18 12.45 15.93 -22.71
CA SER A 18 12.26 17.34 -22.36
C SER A 18 11.77 18.16 -23.54
N GLU A 19 11.36 19.39 -23.25
CA GLU A 19 10.79 20.31 -24.24
C GLU A 19 11.86 20.87 -25.19
N GLU A 20 13.12 20.87 -24.78
CA GLU A 20 14.27 21.31 -25.58
C GLU A 20 14.59 20.35 -26.74
N ASP A 21 13.96 19.17 -26.81
CA ASP A 21 14.14 18.22 -27.90
C ASP A 21 13.65 18.82 -29.23
N ASP A 22 14.51 18.84 -30.25
CA ASP A 22 14.18 19.37 -31.58
C ASP A 22 12.91 18.76 -32.16
N ARG A 23 12.66 17.47 -31.90
CA ARG A 23 11.47 16.75 -32.36
C ARG A 23 10.21 17.29 -31.67
N PHE A 24 10.31 17.66 -30.40
CA PHE A 24 9.23 18.30 -29.66
C PHE A 24 8.92 19.67 -30.25
N GLN A 25 9.95 20.48 -30.51
CA GLN A 25 9.82 21.81 -31.11
C GLN A 25 9.18 21.77 -32.50
N ILE A 26 9.45 20.72 -33.29
CA ILE A 26 8.78 20.48 -34.58
C ILE A 26 7.29 20.16 -34.37
N LEU A 27 6.95 19.29 -33.42
CA LEU A 27 5.57 18.91 -33.12
C LEU A 27 4.75 20.09 -32.56
N MET A 28 5.36 20.95 -31.75
CA MET A 28 4.74 22.16 -31.20
C MET A 28 4.22 23.11 -32.29
N LYS A 29 4.88 23.16 -33.44
CA LYS A 29 4.47 23.96 -34.60
C LYS A 29 3.34 23.33 -35.42
N ASP A 30 2.90 22.12 -35.08
CA ASP A 30 1.87 21.40 -35.83
C ASP A 30 0.46 21.78 -35.36
N GLU A 31 -0.25 22.60 -36.13
CA GLU A 31 -1.58 23.11 -35.77
C GLU A 31 -2.71 22.06 -35.79
N ARG A 32 -2.46 20.82 -36.22
CA ARG A 32 -3.52 19.80 -36.28
C ARG A 32 -4.01 19.48 -34.87
N LYS A 33 -5.32 19.60 -34.66
CA LYS A 33 -5.99 19.33 -33.37
C LYS A 33 -5.60 17.99 -32.72
N GLY A 34 -5.35 16.95 -33.52
CA GLY A 34 -4.89 15.65 -33.02
C GLY A 34 -3.50 15.70 -32.38
N VAL A 35 -2.54 16.37 -33.03
CA VAL A 35 -1.17 16.54 -32.52
C VAL A 35 -1.15 17.45 -31.30
N GLN A 36 -1.90 18.56 -31.34
CA GLN A 36 -2.05 19.47 -30.20
C GLN A 36 -2.64 18.77 -28.96
N LYS A 37 -3.62 17.87 -29.14
CA LYS A 37 -4.13 17.03 -28.03
C LYS A 37 -3.06 16.08 -27.47
N LEU A 38 -2.21 15.49 -28.32
CA LEU A 38 -1.12 14.62 -27.87
C LEU A 38 -0.07 15.39 -27.08
N ILE A 39 0.27 16.61 -27.50
CA ILE A 39 1.19 17.51 -26.79
C ILE A 39 0.64 17.89 -25.41
N LEU A 40 -0.65 18.28 -25.32
CA LEU A 40 -1.29 18.57 -24.04
C LEU A 40 -1.28 17.36 -23.11
N LYS A 41 -1.54 16.15 -23.64
CA LYS A 41 -1.43 14.89 -22.90
C LYS A 41 -0.01 14.66 -22.40
N TRP A 42 1.00 14.90 -23.24
CA TRP A 42 2.41 14.75 -22.89
C TRP A 42 2.83 15.72 -21.78
N HIS A 43 2.49 17.01 -21.85
CA HIS A 43 2.79 17.96 -20.78
C HIS A 43 2.14 17.54 -19.46
N LYS A 44 0.86 17.15 -19.49
CA LYS A 44 0.15 16.66 -18.30
C LYS A 44 0.82 15.42 -17.69
N GLN A 45 1.34 14.52 -18.52
CA GLN A 45 2.09 13.35 -18.06
C GLN A 45 3.42 13.75 -17.41
N LYS A 46 4.15 14.70 -17.99
CA LYS A 46 5.40 15.22 -17.42
C LYS A 46 5.19 15.95 -16.10
N GLU A 47 4.16 16.79 -16.02
CA GLU A 47 3.79 17.48 -14.78
C GLU A 47 3.41 16.49 -13.68
N LEU A 48 2.64 15.45 -14.02
CA LEU A 48 2.28 14.40 -13.06
C LEU A 48 3.52 13.62 -12.58
N ALA A 49 4.40 13.22 -13.50
CA ALA A 49 5.64 12.50 -13.16
C ALA A 49 6.56 13.34 -12.26
N GLN A 50 6.66 14.65 -12.53
CA GLN A 50 7.43 15.57 -11.70
C GLN A 50 6.83 15.68 -10.29
N LYS A 51 5.51 15.82 -10.17
CA LYS A 51 4.81 15.84 -8.88
C LYS A 51 4.98 14.53 -8.11
N GLU A 52 4.89 13.39 -8.78
CA GLU A 52 5.12 12.08 -8.16
C GLU A 52 6.56 11.94 -7.65
N LYS A 53 7.54 12.45 -8.41
CA LYS A 53 8.94 12.50 -8.01
C LYS A 53 9.16 13.38 -6.78
N GLU A 54 8.67 14.62 -6.81
CA GLU A 54 8.77 15.56 -5.67
C GLU A 54 8.16 14.97 -4.41
N LYS A 55 6.95 14.39 -4.53
CA LYS A 55 6.27 13.73 -3.43
C LYS A 55 7.07 12.54 -2.89
N PHE A 56 7.67 11.72 -3.75
CA PHE A 56 8.49 10.60 -3.31
C PHE A 56 9.66 11.07 -2.43
N PHE A 57 10.36 12.13 -2.84
CA PHE A 57 11.44 12.72 -2.06
C PHE A 57 10.94 13.33 -0.75
N GLU A 58 9.79 14.01 -0.76
CA GLU A 58 9.16 14.51 0.47
C GLU A 58 8.85 13.37 1.45
N MET A 59 8.30 12.26 0.95
CA MET A 59 8.01 11.06 1.73
C MET A 59 9.27 10.31 2.18
N SER A 60 10.44 10.58 1.61
CA SER A 60 11.70 9.92 1.98
C SER A 60 12.44 10.63 3.13
N LYS A 61 11.89 11.73 3.65
CA LYS A 61 12.58 12.60 4.62
C LYS A 61 12.97 11.89 5.92
N TYR A 62 12.19 10.91 6.38
CA TYR A 62 12.49 10.18 7.62
C TYR A 62 13.64 9.21 7.40
N GLU A 63 13.60 8.49 6.28
CA GLU A 63 14.63 7.55 5.86
C GLU A 63 15.96 8.29 5.64
N ILE A 64 15.93 9.42 4.91
CA ILE A 64 17.12 10.26 4.67
C ILE A 64 17.71 10.74 6.01
N ALA A 65 16.89 11.31 6.90
CA ALA A 65 17.38 11.83 8.18
C ALA A 65 17.94 10.74 9.11
N LEU A 66 17.52 9.49 8.96
CA LEU A 66 18.10 8.34 9.68
C LEU A 66 19.39 7.84 9.02
N ARG A 67 19.46 7.84 7.70
CA ARG A 67 20.69 7.50 6.94
C ARG A 67 21.81 8.51 7.16
N GLU A 68 21.49 9.80 7.28
CA GLU A 68 22.45 10.84 7.66
C GLU A 68 23.08 10.60 9.06
N LYS A 69 22.42 9.81 9.91
CA LYS A 69 22.94 9.37 11.21
C LYS A 69 23.70 8.04 11.15
N GLY A 70 23.92 7.50 9.94
CA GLY A 70 24.64 6.25 9.69
C GLY A 70 23.79 4.99 9.76
N LEU A 71 22.45 5.09 9.85
CA LEU A 71 21.55 3.94 9.91
C LEU A 71 21.23 3.41 8.51
N THR A 72 21.28 2.10 8.34
CA THR A 72 21.05 1.43 7.04
C THR A 72 19.75 0.64 7.03
N PHE A 73 19.49 -0.17 8.07
CA PHE A 73 18.33 -1.04 8.15
C PHE A 73 17.16 -0.35 8.87
N ILE A 74 16.45 0.48 8.12
CA ILE A 74 15.27 1.21 8.60
C ILE A 74 14.02 0.45 8.14
N ALA A 75 13.21 -0.02 9.10
CA ALA A 75 11.98 -0.75 8.82
C ALA A 75 10.77 0.17 8.91
N GLY A 76 9.99 0.27 7.83
CA GLY A 76 8.64 0.84 7.86
C GLY A 76 7.62 -0.21 8.24
N ILE A 77 6.64 0.15 9.08
CA ILE A 77 5.63 -0.76 9.62
C ILE A 77 4.25 -0.15 9.49
N ASP A 78 3.30 -0.92 8.94
CA ASP A 78 1.88 -0.55 8.85
C ASP A 78 0.97 -1.77 8.88
N GLU A 79 -0.27 -1.58 9.35
CA GLU A 79 -1.29 -2.61 9.47
C GLU A 79 -2.51 -2.40 8.58
N VAL A 80 -3.19 -3.51 8.29
CA VAL A 80 -4.52 -3.51 7.68
C VAL A 80 -5.43 -4.48 8.40
N GLY A 81 -6.73 -4.21 8.36
CA GLY A 81 -7.72 -5.15 8.89
C GLY A 81 -8.10 -4.92 10.35
N ARG A 82 -7.92 -3.72 10.91
CA ARG A 82 -8.39 -3.45 12.27
C ARG A 82 -9.91 -3.35 12.42
N GLY A 83 -10.59 -2.75 11.45
CA GLY A 83 -12.04 -2.52 11.49
C GLY A 83 -12.97 -3.66 11.02
N PRO A 84 -12.56 -4.59 10.14
CA PRO A 84 -13.40 -5.69 9.67
C PRO A 84 -14.00 -6.54 10.79
N LEU A 85 -15.19 -7.10 10.52
CA LEU A 85 -15.89 -8.06 11.37
C LEU A 85 -15.33 -9.48 11.22
N ALA A 86 -14.66 -9.77 10.11
CA ALA A 86 -14.08 -11.07 9.82
C ALA A 86 -12.64 -10.98 9.28
N GLY A 87 -11.92 -12.08 9.44
CA GLY A 87 -10.54 -12.26 9.01
C GLY A 87 -9.51 -11.65 9.95
N PRO A 88 -8.21 -11.85 9.66
CA PRO A 88 -7.13 -11.44 10.54
C PRO A 88 -6.85 -9.94 10.49
N VAL A 89 -6.05 -9.47 11.45
CA VAL A 89 -5.24 -8.26 11.29
C VAL A 89 -3.90 -8.68 10.70
N VAL A 90 -3.45 -7.96 9.68
CA VAL A 90 -2.20 -8.23 8.95
C VAL A 90 -1.33 -6.99 9.03
N THR A 91 -0.06 -7.20 9.36
CA THR A 91 0.96 -6.16 9.39
C THR A 91 2.14 -6.57 8.53
N ALA A 92 2.78 -5.58 7.90
CA ALA A 92 4.07 -5.78 7.25
C ALA A 92 5.13 -4.89 7.88
N ALA A 93 6.37 -5.37 7.89
CA ALA A 93 7.58 -4.61 8.12
C ALA A 93 8.43 -4.68 6.85
N VAL A 94 8.87 -3.54 6.32
CA VAL A 94 9.62 -3.47 5.06
C VAL A 94 10.89 -2.65 5.25
N VAL A 95 12.03 -3.21 4.87
CA VAL A 95 13.33 -2.53 4.82
C VAL A 95 13.70 -2.31 3.35
N LEU A 96 13.89 -1.04 2.98
CA LEU A 96 14.15 -0.62 1.60
C LEU A 96 15.63 -0.26 1.40
N PRO A 97 16.22 -0.55 0.22
CA PRO A 97 17.57 -0.09 -0.08
C PRO A 97 17.64 1.44 -0.21
N GLU A 98 18.86 1.98 -0.20
CA GLU A 98 19.09 3.42 -0.24
C GLU A 98 18.61 4.06 -1.56
N ASP A 99 18.88 3.38 -2.66
CA ASP A 99 18.53 3.76 -4.03
C ASP A 99 17.09 3.38 -4.43
N PHE A 100 16.28 2.92 -3.47
CA PHE A 100 14.90 2.54 -3.73
C PHE A 100 14.10 3.69 -4.33
N TYR A 101 13.49 3.45 -5.49
CA TYR A 101 12.67 4.44 -6.16
C TYR A 101 11.51 3.79 -6.91
N ILE A 102 10.30 4.06 -6.43
CA ILE A 102 9.05 3.68 -7.11
C ILE A 102 8.18 4.93 -7.27
N PRO A 103 8.10 5.52 -8.46
CA PRO A 103 7.29 6.71 -8.68
C PRO A 103 5.80 6.42 -8.49
N GLY A 104 5.11 7.34 -7.81
CA GLY A 104 3.69 7.22 -7.49
C GLY A 104 3.37 6.34 -6.28
N LEU A 105 4.38 5.84 -5.56
CA LEU A 105 4.21 5.20 -4.26
C LEU A 105 3.52 6.18 -3.29
N ASN A 106 2.49 5.71 -2.60
CA ASN A 106 1.60 6.53 -1.77
C ASN A 106 0.73 5.62 -0.89
N ASP A 107 -0.07 6.23 -0.01
CA ASP A 107 -1.14 5.57 0.76
C ASP A 107 -1.92 4.56 -0.10
N SER A 108 -1.91 3.29 0.35
CA SER A 108 -2.50 2.16 -0.36
C SER A 108 -3.99 2.35 -0.66
N LYS A 109 -4.72 3.12 0.16
CA LYS A 109 -6.16 3.39 -0.02
C LYS A 109 -6.42 4.36 -1.18
N LYS A 110 -5.43 5.17 -1.57
CA LYS A 110 -5.52 6.11 -2.70
C LYS A 110 -5.14 5.48 -4.04
N LEU A 111 -4.64 4.24 -4.01
CA LEU A 111 -4.22 3.50 -5.19
C LEU A 111 -5.34 2.57 -5.67
N SER A 112 -5.45 2.40 -6.98
CA SER A 112 -6.27 1.33 -7.54
C SER A 112 -5.66 -0.03 -7.21
N GLU A 113 -6.48 -1.07 -7.20
CA GLU A 113 -6.03 -2.44 -6.95
C GLU A 113 -4.91 -2.86 -7.91
N ALA A 114 -5.07 -2.62 -9.21
CA ALA A 114 -4.02 -2.92 -10.19
C ALA A 114 -2.69 -2.20 -9.91
N LYS A 115 -2.74 -0.94 -9.44
CA LYS A 115 -1.52 -0.22 -9.03
C LYS A 115 -0.90 -0.82 -7.76
N ARG A 116 -1.72 -1.22 -6.78
CA ARG A 116 -1.25 -1.87 -5.55
C ARG A 116 -0.58 -3.20 -5.85
N GLU A 117 -1.18 -4.03 -6.68
CA GLU A 117 -0.61 -5.33 -7.10
C GLU A 117 0.74 -5.13 -7.80
N ARG A 118 0.83 -4.17 -8.74
CA ARG A 118 2.10 -3.83 -9.38
C ARG A 118 3.15 -3.40 -8.37
N PHE A 119 2.81 -2.47 -7.46
CA PHE A 119 3.76 -2.00 -6.45
C PHE A 119 4.13 -3.09 -5.45
N TYR A 120 3.23 -4.01 -5.11
CA TYR A 120 3.54 -5.17 -4.27
C TYR A 120 4.68 -5.98 -4.88
N ASP A 121 4.61 -6.28 -6.18
CA ASP A 121 5.64 -7.04 -6.88
C ASP A 121 6.96 -6.24 -6.99
N GLU A 122 6.89 -4.95 -7.30
CA GLU A 122 8.08 -4.07 -7.37
C GLU A 122 8.77 -3.92 -6.00
N ILE A 123 8.00 -3.77 -4.90
CA ILE A 123 8.53 -3.72 -3.52
C ILE A 123 9.16 -5.06 -3.18
N LYS A 124 8.48 -6.18 -3.45
CA LYS A 124 9.00 -7.52 -3.16
C LYS A 124 10.30 -7.83 -3.91
N ALA A 125 10.45 -7.32 -5.12
CA ALA A 125 11.66 -7.50 -5.92
C ALA A 125 12.86 -6.66 -5.44
N GLN A 126 12.62 -5.50 -4.82
CA GLN A 126 13.66 -4.52 -4.48
C GLN A 126 13.96 -4.41 -2.98
N ALA A 127 13.01 -4.75 -2.10
CA ALA A 127 13.19 -4.64 -0.66
C ALA A 127 14.33 -5.54 -0.17
N ILE A 128 15.11 -5.04 0.78
CA ILE A 128 16.17 -5.80 1.46
C ILE A 128 15.55 -6.93 2.27
N ALA A 129 14.47 -6.61 3.01
CA ALA A 129 13.75 -7.55 3.83
C ALA A 129 12.27 -7.17 3.92
N ILE A 130 11.42 -8.19 3.94
CA ILE A 130 9.98 -8.05 4.19
C ILE A 130 9.61 -9.10 5.22
N GLY A 131 9.01 -8.65 6.33
CA GLY A 131 8.39 -9.51 7.32
C GLY A 131 6.90 -9.25 7.36
N VAL A 132 6.10 -10.30 7.54
CA VAL A 132 4.64 -10.21 7.64
C VAL A 132 4.20 -10.87 8.93
N GLY A 133 3.36 -10.18 9.70
CA GLY A 133 2.72 -10.69 10.90
C GLY A 133 1.22 -10.77 10.69
N ILE A 134 0.62 -11.87 11.13
CA ILE A 134 -0.79 -12.17 10.93
C ILE A 134 -1.35 -12.66 12.25
N VAL A 135 -2.38 -11.99 12.76
CA VAL A 135 -3.05 -12.39 14.00
C VAL A 135 -4.51 -12.71 13.71
N SER A 136 -4.92 -13.92 14.11
CA SER A 136 -6.23 -14.49 13.77
C SER A 136 -7.38 -13.84 14.54
N PRO A 137 -8.63 -13.99 14.08
CA PRO A 137 -9.82 -13.54 14.80
C PRO A 137 -9.91 -14.04 16.24
N GLN A 138 -9.52 -15.30 16.49
CA GLN A 138 -9.56 -15.90 17.83
C GLN A 138 -8.63 -15.16 18.79
N VAL A 139 -7.39 -14.88 18.38
CA VAL A 139 -6.45 -14.11 19.19
C VAL A 139 -6.96 -12.67 19.36
N ILE A 140 -7.51 -12.05 18.31
CA ILE A 140 -8.12 -10.72 18.42
C ILE A 140 -9.21 -10.68 19.50
N ASP A 141 -10.05 -11.71 19.56
CA ASP A 141 -11.12 -11.82 20.56
C ASP A 141 -10.57 -12.00 21.98
N GLU A 142 -9.44 -12.70 22.14
CA GLU A 142 -8.79 -12.94 23.44
C GLU A 142 -8.08 -11.70 23.99
N ILE A 143 -7.28 -11.02 23.15
CA ILE A 143 -6.38 -9.95 23.61
C ILE A 143 -6.79 -8.54 23.17
N ASN A 144 -7.94 -8.39 22.51
CA ASN A 144 -8.44 -7.18 21.85
C ASN A 144 -7.63 -6.72 20.62
N ILE A 145 -8.29 -5.93 19.77
CA ILE A 145 -7.71 -5.49 18.48
C ILE A 145 -6.45 -4.64 18.62
N TYR A 146 -6.31 -3.85 19.69
CA TYR A 146 -5.15 -3.00 19.88
C TYR A 146 -3.90 -3.83 20.23
N GLN A 147 -4.02 -4.81 21.12
CA GLN A 147 -2.89 -5.70 21.44
C GLN A 147 -2.62 -6.69 20.30
N ALA A 148 -3.65 -7.21 19.64
CA ALA A 148 -3.48 -8.04 18.44
C ALA A 148 -2.73 -7.32 17.32
N THR A 149 -2.99 -6.01 17.13
CA THR A 149 -2.21 -5.20 16.18
C THR A 149 -0.75 -5.07 16.61
N LYS A 150 -0.47 -4.83 17.90
CA LYS A 150 0.92 -4.79 18.41
C LYS A 150 1.63 -6.13 18.23
N GLN A 151 0.94 -7.24 18.49
CA GLN A 151 1.49 -8.57 18.28
C GLN A 151 1.82 -8.79 16.80
N ALA A 152 0.89 -8.50 15.88
CA ALA A 152 1.14 -8.60 14.44
C ALA A 152 2.34 -7.72 13.99
N MET A 153 2.48 -6.52 14.56
CA MET A 153 3.64 -5.66 14.30
C MET A 153 4.96 -6.26 14.81
N LEU A 154 4.98 -6.83 16.02
CA LEU A 154 6.16 -7.50 16.56
C LEU A 154 6.53 -8.75 15.74
N ASP A 155 5.53 -9.54 15.34
CA ASP A 155 5.73 -10.71 14.49
C ASP A 155 6.28 -10.32 13.12
N ALA A 156 5.76 -9.24 12.52
CA ALA A 156 6.27 -8.72 11.26
C ALA A 156 7.74 -8.30 11.37
N VAL A 157 8.13 -7.65 12.48
CA VAL A 157 9.55 -7.30 12.73
C VAL A 157 10.40 -8.54 12.95
N ALA A 158 9.92 -9.53 13.69
CA ALA A 158 10.64 -10.78 13.95
C ALA A 158 10.84 -11.62 12.67
N ASN A 159 9.94 -11.48 11.70
CA ASN A 159 10.00 -12.18 10.41
C ASN A 159 10.88 -11.47 9.36
N LEU A 160 11.53 -10.35 9.68
CA LEU A 160 12.54 -9.76 8.81
C LEU A 160 13.79 -10.64 8.74
N SER A 161 14.36 -10.79 7.55
CA SER A 161 15.63 -11.51 7.33
C SER A 161 16.86 -10.74 7.85
N CYS A 162 16.70 -9.46 8.22
CA CYS A 162 17.73 -8.62 8.81
C CYS A 162 17.25 -8.00 10.12
N ALA A 163 18.18 -7.67 11.02
CA ALA A 163 17.87 -6.93 12.24
C ALA A 163 17.71 -5.42 11.91
N PRO A 164 16.52 -4.81 12.10
CA PRO A 164 16.36 -3.39 11.86
C PRO A 164 17.00 -2.56 12.99
N GLU A 165 17.61 -1.45 12.60
CA GLU A 165 18.25 -0.50 13.51
C GLU A 165 17.28 0.57 14.01
N HIS A 166 16.23 0.85 13.22
CA HIS A 166 15.19 1.81 13.57
C HIS A 166 13.84 1.44 12.95
N LEU A 167 12.75 1.67 13.67
CA LEU A 167 11.38 1.41 13.21
C LEU A 167 10.64 2.73 12.93
N LEU A 168 10.09 2.86 11.73
CA LEU A 168 9.12 3.90 11.37
C LEU A 168 7.72 3.28 11.39
N ILE A 169 6.82 3.76 12.23
CA ILE A 169 5.54 3.09 12.52
C ILE A 169 4.37 4.07 12.33
N ASP A 170 3.30 3.66 11.64
CA ASP A 170 2.08 4.48 11.58
C ASP A 170 1.36 4.50 12.94
N ALA A 171 1.33 5.69 13.55
CA ALA A 171 0.53 6.02 14.74
C ALA A 171 0.55 5.03 15.94
N MET A 172 1.58 4.19 16.09
CA MET A 172 1.71 3.23 17.21
C MET A 172 3.12 3.22 17.82
N LYS A 173 3.23 2.61 19.02
CA LYS A 173 4.50 2.34 19.73
C LYS A 173 4.55 0.88 20.15
N LEU A 174 5.67 0.22 19.86
CA LEU A 174 5.91 -1.19 20.15
C LEU A 174 6.78 -1.38 21.40
N PRO A 175 6.50 -2.40 22.22
CA PRO A 175 7.31 -2.73 23.40
C PRO A 175 8.58 -3.49 23.00
N THR A 176 9.49 -2.81 22.30
CA THR A 176 10.76 -3.36 21.81
C THR A 176 11.91 -2.41 22.15
N PRO A 177 13.14 -2.89 22.42
CA PRO A 177 14.30 -2.02 22.64
C PRO A 177 14.75 -1.29 21.37
N ILE A 178 14.28 -1.70 20.18
CA ILE A 178 14.67 -1.08 18.91
C ILE A 178 14.18 0.38 18.89
N PRO A 179 15.07 1.35 18.58
CA PRO A 179 14.69 2.74 18.36
C PRO A 179 13.52 2.86 17.39
N GLN A 180 12.57 3.73 17.68
CA GLN A 180 11.36 3.84 16.87
C GLN A 180 10.83 5.27 16.81
N THR A 181 10.19 5.60 15.70
CA THR A 181 9.49 6.87 15.49
C THR A 181 8.05 6.56 15.07
N SER A 182 7.12 7.00 15.89
CA SER A 182 5.69 6.96 15.57
C SER A 182 5.34 8.18 14.71
N ILE A 183 4.73 7.94 13.55
CA ILE A 183 4.38 8.99 12.59
C ILE A 183 2.88 8.95 12.37
N ILE A 184 2.18 10.06 12.63
CA ILE A 184 0.74 10.17 12.33
C ILE A 184 0.56 10.28 10.81
N LYS A 185 -0.23 9.36 10.23
CA LYS A 185 -0.40 9.21 8.77
C LYS A 185 0.94 8.89 8.11
N GLY A 186 1.62 7.90 8.67
CA GLY A 186 2.95 7.47 8.24
C GLY A 186 2.98 7.00 6.80
N ASP A 187 1.93 6.31 6.34
CA ASP A 187 1.72 5.84 4.97
C ASP A 187 1.80 6.95 3.90
N ALA A 188 1.46 8.18 4.27
CA ALA A 188 1.51 9.36 3.40
C ALA A 188 2.79 10.20 3.59
N LYS A 189 3.69 9.81 4.49
CA LYS A 189 4.85 10.63 4.92
C LYS A 189 6.19 9.90 4.95
N SER A 190 6.18 8.57 4.91
CA SER A 190 7.35 7.69 4.89
C SER A 190 7.20 6.69 3.74
N ILE A 191 8.20 6.59 2.88
CA ILE A 191 8.20 5.59 1.79
C ILE A 191 8.23 4.16 2.34
N SER A 192 8.89 3.93 3.47
CA SER A 192 8.98 2.60 4.09
C SER A 192 7.63 2.18 4.69
N ILE A 193 6.94 3.09 5.39
CA ILE A 193 5.59 2.82 5.89
C ILE A 193 4.61 2.65 4.73
N SER A 194 4.73 3.48 3.68
CA SER A 194 3.89 3.33 2.48
C SER A 194 4.07 1.97 1.82
N ALA A 195 5.31 1.49 1.68
CA ALA A 195 5.60 0.15 1.16
C ALA A 195 5.01 -0.95 2.05
N ALA A 196 5.18 -0.84 3.37
CA ALA A 196 4.56 -1.76 4.33
C ALA A 196 3.02 -1.78 4.21
N SER A 197 2.39 -0.62 4.05
CA SER A 197 0.93 -0.51 3.87
C SER A 197 0.44 -1.30 2.65
N ILE A 198 1.19 -1.28 1.55
CA ILE A 198 0.87 -2.00 0.32
C ILE A 198 1.06 -3.50 0.51
N ILE A 199 2.18 -3.93 1.09
CA ILE A 199 2.43 -5.35 1.39
C ILE A 199 1.34 -5.91 2.29
N ALA A 200 1.00 -5.22 3.38
CA ALA A 200 -0.04 -5.64 4.31
C ALA A 200 -1.41 -5.70 3.60
N LYS A 201 -1.78 -4.64 2.86
CA LYS A 201 -3.07 -4.53 2.16
C LYS A 201 -3.28 -5.64 1.14
N VAL A 202 -2.32 -5.83 0.23
CA VAL A 202 -2.44 -6.85 -0.83
C VAL A 202 -2.44 -8.25 -0.23
N THR A 203 -1.60 -8.51 0.78
CA THR A 203 -1.58 -9.79 1.49
C THR A 203 -2.94 -10.08 2.11
N ARG A 204 -3.51 -9.14 2.87
CA ARG A 204 -4.81 -9.34 3.51
C ARG A 204 -5.94 -9.49 2.49
N ASP A 205 -5.95 -8.69 1.43
CA ASP A 205 -7.01 -8.76 0.42
C ASP A 205 -7.00 -10.12 -0.29
N ARG A 206 -5.83 -10.69 -0.58
CA ARG A 206 -5.70 -12.05 -1.11
C ARG A 206 -6.27 -13.09 -0.12
N MET A 207 -5.95 -13.00 1.17
CA MET A 207 -6.52 -13.89 2.20
C MET A 207 -8.05 -13.78 2.28
N MET A 208 -8.61 -12.56 2.15
CA MET A 208 -10.06 -12.38 2.17
C MET A 208 -10.75 -12.91 0.91
N LYS A 209 -10.08 -12.85 -0.25
CA LYS A 209 -10.58 -13.48 -1.50
C LYS A 209 -10.60 -15.00 -1.38
N GLU A 210 -9.53 -15.61 -0.88
CA GLU A 210 -9.47 -17.05 -0.57
C GLU A 210 -10.58 -17.44 0.42
N LEU A 211 -10.86 -16.59 1.41
CA LEU A 211 -11.96 -16.80 2.34
C LEU A 211 -13.33 -16.72 1.64
N GLY A 212 -13.50 -15.82 0.67
CA GLY A 212 -14.70 -15.72 -0.18
C GLY A 212 -14.91 -16.98 -1.02
N GLU A 213 -13.85 -17.56 -1.57
CA GLU A 213 -13.91 -18.85 -2.28
C GLU A 213 -14.34 -19.99 -1.34
N LYS A 214 -13.83 -20.00 -0.11
CA LYS A 214 -14.17 -20.99 0.92
C LYS A 214 -15.61 -20.83 1.44
N TYR A 215 -16.11 -19.60 1.53
CA TYR A 215 -17.45 -19.27 2.03
C TYR A 215 -18.21 -18.34 1.07
N PRO A 216 -18.65 -18.83 -0.11
CA PRO A 216 -19.20 -17.97 -1.17
C PRO A 216 -20.45 -17.18 -0.77
N ALA A 217 -21.23 -17.69 0.20
CA ALA A 217 -22.44 -17.04 0.68
C ALA A 217 -22.20 -15.70 1.39
N TYR A 218 -20.96 -15.44 1.85
CA TYR A 218 -20.63 -14.26 2.65
C TYR A 218 -20.12 -13.08 1.81
N GLY A 219 -19.56 -13.30 0.62
CA GLY A 219 -19.08 -12.22 -0.26
C GLY A 219 -17.79 -11.53 0.20
N PHE A 220 -16.91 -12.23 0.93
CA PHE A 220 -15.69 -11.67 1.50
C PHE A 220 -14.75 -11.01 0.47
N GLU A 221 -14.75 -11.49 -0.77
CA GLU A 221 -13.99 -10.94 -1.89
C GLU A 221 -14.48 -9.56 -2.35
N GLN A 222 -15.65 -9.09 -1.88
CA GLN A 222 -16.21 -7.79 -2.24
C GLN A 222 -15.97 -6.76 -1.14
N HIS A 223 -16.24 -7.14 0.11
CA HIS A 223 -16.18 -6.23 1.24
C HIS A 223 -15.02 -6.51 2.20
N MET A 224 -14.12 -7.45 1.92
CA MET A 224 -12.90 -7.72 2.70
C MET A 224 -13.14 -7.97 4.20
N GLY A 225 -14.32 -8.50 4.55
CA GLY A 225 -14.76 -8.74 5.92
C GLY A 225 -15.32 -7.52 6.66
N TYR A 226 -15.41 -6.34 6.04
CA TYR A 226 -16.08 -5.17 6.63
C TYR A 226 -17.59 -5.44 6.78
N GLY A 227 -18.22 -4.87 7.80
CA GLY A 227 -19.65 -5.04 8.12
C GLY A 227 -20.57 -4.25 7.19
N THR A 228 -20.57 -4.58 5.90
CA THR A 228 -21.53 -4.04 4.92
C THR A 228 -22.90 -4.67 5.14
N LYS A 229 -23.95 -4.08 4.56
CA LYS A 229 -25.30 -4.66 4.60
C LYS A 229 -25.33 -6.11 4.11
N GLN A 230 -24.68 -6.38 2.98
CA GLN A 230 -24.52 -7.73 2.42
C GLN A 230 -23.88 -8.70 3.41
N HIS A 231 -22.81 -8.29 4.09
CA HIS A 231 -22.12 -9.15 5.06
C HIS A 231 -23.01 -9.47 6.27
N LEU A 232 -23.76 -8.48 6.78
CA LEU A 232 -24.67 -8.68 7.91
C LEU A 232 -25.85 -9.59 7.53
N GLU A 233 -26.42 -9.42 6.34
CA GLU A 233 -27.48 -10.29 5.81
C GLU A 233 -26.98 -11.74 5.65
N ALA A 234 -25.74 -11.94 5.19
CA ALA A 234 -25.15 -13.27 5.11
C ALA A 234 -24.95 -13.92 6.49
N ILE A 235 -24.52 -13.14 7.50
CA ILE A 235 -24.40 -13.62 8.88
C ILE A 235 -25.77 -14.01 9.44
N GLU A 236 -26.82 -13.25 9.16
CA GLU A 236 -28.19 -13.58 9.58
C GLU A 236 -28.71 -14.87 8.92
N ALA A 237 -28.44 -15.04 7.62
CA ALA A 237 -28.91 -16.19 6.85
C ALA A 237 -28.11 -17.48 7.09
N HIS A 238 -26.80 -17.37 7.32
CA HIS A 238 -25.87 -18.51 7.35
C HIS A 238 -25.14 -18.71 8.68
N GLY A 239 -25.30 -17.78 9.62
CA GLY A 239 -24.68 -17.84 10.95
C GLY A 239 -23.27 -17.26 11.00
N VAL A 240 -22.71 -17.23 12.21
CA VAL A 240 -21.35 -16.73 12.47
C VAL A 240 -20.33 -17.85 12.25
N LEU A 241 -19.31 -17.57 11.44
CA LEU A 241 -18.14 -18.46 11.23
C LEU A 241 -17.04 -18.23 12.27
N GLU A 242 -16.11 -19.20 12.40
CA GLU A 242 -14.88 -19.04 13.18
C GLU A 242 -13.99 -17.89 12.72
N GLU A 243 -14.13 -17.46 11.47
CA GLU A 243 -13.36 -16.35 10.90
C GLU A 243 -13.90 -14.97 11.31
N HIS A 244 -15.05 -14.93 11.99
CA HIS A 244 -15.61 -13.70 12.55
C HIS A 244 -15.01 -13.41 13.92
N ARG A 245 -14.88 -12.12 14.22
CA ARG A 245 -14.43 -11.60 15.51
C ARG A 245 -15.61 -11.49 16.44
N LYS A 246 -15.81 -12.51 17.27
CA LYS A 246 -16.97 -12.69 18.14
C LYS A 246 -17.07 -11.58 19.20
N SER A 247 -15.95 -10.90 19.49
CA SER A 247 -15.90 -9.76 20.42
C SER A 247 -16.38 -8.43 19.82
N PHE A 248 -16.51 -8.33 18.49
CA PHE A 248 -16.87 -7.08 17.81
C PHE A 248 -18.39 -6.94 17.71
N ALA A 249 -18.91 -5.73 17.97
CA ALA A 249 -20.27 -5.40 17.57
C ALA A 249 -20.33 -5.27 16.02
N PRO A 250 -21.39 -5.76 15.35
CA PRO A 250 -22.61 -6.34 15.92
C PRO A 250 -22.57 -7.87 16.14
N ILE A 251 -21.49 -8.57 15.79
CA ILE A 251 -21.42 -10.05 15.91
C ILE A 251 -21.66 -10.51 17.36
N LYS A 252 -21.05 -9.82 18.32
CA LYS A 252 -21.23 -10.09 19.75
C LYS A 252 -22.71 -10.13 20.15
N ASP A 253 -23.52 -9.25 19.57
CA ASP A 253 -24.94 -9.12 19.89
C ASP A 253 -25.79 -10.22 19.22
N THR A 254 -25.28 -10.84 18.16
CA THR A 254 -25.95 -11.95 17.46
C THR A 254 -25.74 -13.30 18.16
N ILE A 255 -24.57 -13.51 18.78
CA ILE A 255 -24.24 -14.80 19.44
C ILE A 255 -24.93 -14.94 20.81
N HIS A 256 -25.28 -13.82 21.44
CA HIS A 256 -25.93 -13.79 22.76
C HIS A 256 -27.47 -13.66 22.71
N LYS A 257 -28.07 -13.79 21.52
CA LYS A 257 -29.52 -13.87 21.33
C LYS A 257 -29.97 -15.32 21.24
#